data_AF-A0A4Q2XMT8-F1
#
_entry.id   AF-A0A4Q2XMT8-F1
#
_cell.length_a   1.000
_cell.length_b   1.000
_cell.length_c   1.000
_cell.angle_alpha   90.00
_cell.angle_beta   90.00
_cell.angle_gamma   90.00
#
_symmetry.space_group_name_H-M   'P 1'
#
loop_
_entity.id
_entity.type
_entity.pdbx_description
1 polymer ?
#
loop_
_entity_poly.entity_id
_entity_poly.type
_entity_poly.pdbx_seq_one_letter_code
_entity_poly.pdbx_strand_id
1 'polypeptide(L)'
;FTVNLSGANEFPPNASAGTGSGTVSIDDAAFTMQLDVTFSGLTGTTTNSHIHAATAVPFTGTAGVATTVPTFTGFPAGVTSGSYNQVFDMTLASSYNPAYVTANGGTTASAFTAFLAAANGGQAYLNIHSTFATGGEIRGFLTPVPEPGSSGLLLVGAAACALNRRRR
;
A
#
# COMPACT_ATOMS: atom_id res chain seq x y z
N PHE A 1 3.80 -2.84 5.23
CA PHE A 1 3.38 -3.74 4.13
C PHE A 1 4.44 -3.77 3.05
N THR A 2 4.59 -4.91 2.38
CA THR A 2 5.35 -5.01 1.11
C THR A 2 4.40 -5.05 -0.06
N VAL A 3 4.87 -4.62 -1.23
CA VAL A 3 4.15 -4.73 -2.51
C VAL A 3 5.11 -5.25 -3.58
N ASN A 4 4.62 -6.16 -4.42
CA ASN A 4 5.30 -6.65 -5.61
C ASN A 4 4.36 -6.47 -6.81
N LEU A 5 4.73 -5.58 -7.73
CA LEU A 5 3.88 -5.17 -8.84
C LEU A 5 4.29 -5.90 -10.13
N SER A 6 3.30 -6.38 -10.86
CA SER A 6 3.49 -6.96 -12.20
C SER A 6 2.22 -6.86 -13.04
N GLY A 7 2.34 -6.99 -14.36
CA GLY A 7 1.20 -7.11 -15.26
C GLY A 7 0.41 -8.40 -15.08
N ALA A 8 1.06 -9.48 -14.64
CA ALA A 8 0.40 -10.75 -14.33
C ALA A 8 -0.54 -10.64 -13.12
N ASN A 9 -0.26 -9.71 -12.21
CA ASN A 9 -1.09 -9.47 -11.04
C ASN A 9 -2.36 -8.68 -11.37
N GLU A 10 -2.45 -7.99 -12.51
CA GLU A 10 -3.60 -7.17 -12.94
C GLU A 10 -4.92 -7.95 -13.06
N PHE A 11 -6.04 -7.23 -13.18
CA PHE A 11 -7.35 -7.86 -13.38
C PHE A 11 -8.16 -7.18 -14.50
N PRO A 12 -8.27 -7.81 -15.68
CA PRO A 12 -7.58 -9.04 -16.09
C PRO A 12 -6.05 -8.86 -16.20
N PRO A 13 -5.26 -9.94 -16.08
CA PRO A 13 -3.81 -9.87 -16.30
C PRO A 13 -3.46 -9.32 -17.68
N ASN A 14 -2.36 -8.56 -17.77
CA ASN A 14 -1.84 -8.05 -19.04
C ASN A 14 -0.41 -8.53 -19.32
N ALA A 15 0.07 -8.31 -20.54
CA ALA A 15 1.36 -8.80 -21.03
C ALA A 15 2.54 -7.84 -20.79
N SER A 16 2.39 -6.84 -19.91
CA SER A 16 3.49 -5.93 -19.59
C SER A 16 4.68 -6.69 -18.98
N ALA A 17 5.89 -6.35 -19.44
CA ALA A 17 7.14 -6.78 -18.81
C ALA A 17 7.51 -5.92 -17.58
N GLY A 18 6.70 -4.90 -17.28
CA GLY A 18 6.88 -4.00 -16.17
C GLY A 18 6.84 -4.71 -14.84
N THR A 19 7.71 -4.26 -13.94
CA THR A 19 7.78 -4.73 -12.57
C THR A 19 7.94 -3.56 -11.61
N GLY A 20 7.53 -3.76 -10.37
CA GLY A 20 7.82 -2.84 -9.29
C GLY A 20 7.85 -3.54 -7.96
N SER A 21 8.46 -2.91 -6.97
CA SER A 21 8.47 -3.40 -5.60
C SER A 21 8.65 -2.25 -4.63
N GLY A 22 8.26 -2.47 -3.38
CA GLY A 22 8.41 -1.46 -2.36
C GLY A 22 7.69 -1.78 -1.07
N THR A 23 7.59 -0.76 -0.23
CA THR A 23 6.88 -0.80 1.03
C THR A 23 5.82 0.28 1.10
N VAL A 24 4.71 -0.06 1.75
CA VAL A 24 3.73 0.90 2.24
C VAL A 24 3.73 0.77 3.76
N SER A 25 4.09 1.83 4.47
CA SER A 25 4.08 1.86 5.94
C SER A 25 2.90 2.70 6.39
N ILE A 26 2.07 2.18 7.29
CA ILE A 26 0.94 2.92 7.86
C ILE A 26 1.18 3.00 9.36
N ASP A 27 1.17 4.22 9.89
CA ASP A 27 1.28 4.51 11.32
C ASP A 27 -0.09 5.00 11.81
N ASP A 28 -0.74 4.22 12.66
CA ASP A 28 -2.07 4.48 13.20
C ASP A 28 -2.05 5.40 14.43
N ALA A 29 -0.89 5.62 15.04
CA ALA A 29 -0.71 6.59 16.11
C ALA A 29 -0.45 8.00 15.54
N ALA A 30 0.38 8.08 14.49
CA ALA A 30 0.69 9.33 13.80
C ALA A 30 -0.30 9.68 12.67
N PHE A 31 -1.18 8.75 12.29
CA PHE A 31 -2.08 8.87 11.13
C PHE A 31 -1.31 9.22 9.86
N THR A 32 -0.26 8.48 9.55
CA THR A 32 0.53 8.69 8.33
C THR A 32 0.61 7.43 7.48
N MET A 33 0.78 7.63 6.17
CA MET A 33 1.10 6.57 5.22
C MET A 33 2.36 6.97 4.44
N GLN A 34 3.40 6.15 4.48
CA GLN A 34 4.58 6.31 3.65
C GLN A 34 4.57 5.29 2.51
N LEU A 35 4.81 5.76 1.29
CA LEU A 35 5.12 4.91 0.14
C LEU A 35 6.61 5.04 -0.14
N ASP A 36 7.29 3.90 -0.28
CA ASP A 36 8.63 3.79 -0.85
C ASP A 36 8.62 2.69 -1.90
N VAL A 37 8.58 3.08 -3.18
CA VAL A 37 8.31 2.18 -4.30
C VAL A 37 9.25 2.48 -5.45
N THR A 38 9.76 1.42 -6.08
CA THR A 38 10.49 1.48 -7.34
C THR A 38 9.76 0.69 -8.41
N PHE A 39 9.85 1.14 -9.66
CA PHE A 39 9.27 0.43 -10.81
C PHE A 39 10.15 0.61 -12.04
N SER A 40 10.08 -0.35 -12.96
CA SER A 40 10.82 -0.31 -14.22
C SER A 40 10.22 -1.22 -15.27
N GLY A 41 10.65 -1.04 -16.52
CA GLY A 41 10.27 -1.93 -17.62
C GLY A 41 8.83 -1.80 -18.08
N LEU A 42 8.15 -0.69 -17.75
CA LEU A 42 6.80 -0.45 -18.24
C LEU A 42 6.81 -0.40 -19.78
N THR A 43 5.80 -0.99 -20.40
CA THR A 43 5.56 -0.98 -21.84
C THR A 43 5.17 0.42 -22.30
N GLY A 44 4.33 1.11 -21.52
CA GLY A 44 3.95 2.50 -21.74
C GLY A 44 4.62 3.45 -20.75
N THR A 45 4.46 4.76 -20.97
CA THR A 45 4.89 5.78 -20.01
C THR A 45 3.84 5.96 -18.92
N THR A 46 4.26 6.14 -17.66
CA THR A 46 3.37 6.33 -16.51
C THR A 46 2.39 7.48 -16.71
N THR A 47 1.14 7.25 -16.32
CA THR A 47 0.06 8.25 -16.37
C THR A 47 -0.48 8.58 -14.98
N ASN A 48 -0.64 7.60 -14.11
CA ASN A 48 -1.05 7.78 -12.73
C ASN A 48 -0.65 6.59 -11.85
N SER A 49 -0.67 6.79 -10.53
CA SER A 49 -0.57 5.74 -9.53
C SER A 49 -1.38 6.09 -8.30
N HIS A 50 -2.04 5.08 -7.73
CA HIS A 50 -2.86 5.18 -6.53
C HIS A 50 -3.06 3.79 -5.88
N ILE A 51 -3.58 3.77 -4.65
CA ILE A 51 -4.00 2.53 -3.99
C ILE A 51 -5.53 2.39 -4.07
N HIS A 52 -5.98 1.20 -4.45
CA HIS A 52 -7.39 0.81 -4.45
C HIS A 52 -7.75 0.06 -3.18
N ALA A 53 -8.97 0.27 -2.68
CA ALA A 53 -9.55 -0.51 -1.59
C ALA A 53 -11.08 -0.35 -1.52
N ALA A 54 -11.83 -1.28 -0.94
CA ALA A 54 -11.43 -2.64 -0.58
C ALA A 54 -11.97 -3.61 -1.63
N THR A 55 -11.17 -4.58 -2.07
CA THR A 55 -11.70 -5.67 -2.90
C THR A 55 -12.66 -6.54 -2.09
N ALA A 56 -13.65 -7.14 -2.76
CA ALA A 56 -14.63 -8.01 -2.08
C ALA A 56 -13.99 -9.28 -1.47
N VAL A 57 -12.92 -9.77 -2.08
CA VAL A 57 -12.17 -10.95 -1.64
C VAL A 57 -10.69 -10.58 -1.52
N PRO A 58 -9.97 -11.00 -0.46
CA PRO A 58 -8.55 -10.76 -0.33
C PRO A 58 -7.74 -11.23 -1.54
N PHE A 59 -6.76 -10.43 -1.94
CA PHE A 59 -5.77 -10.73 -2.99
C PHE A 59 -6.35 -10.96 -4.40
N THR A 60 -7.61 -10.60 -4.65
CA THR A 60 -8.24 -10.77 -5.97
C THR A 60 -9.34 -9.73 -6.24
N GLY A 61 -9.75 -9.64 -7.50
CA GLY A 61 -10.75 -8.69 -7.98
C GLY A 61 -10.23 -7.26 -8.11
N THR A 62 -11.16 -6.32 -8.20
CA THR A 62 -10.90 -4.89 -8.35
C THR A 62 -11.65 -4.10 -7.29
N ALA A 63 -11.20 -2.88 -7.03
CA ALA A 63 -11.86 -1.95 -6.12
C ALA A 63 -11.79 -0.52 -6.66
N GLY A 64 -12.56 0.39 -6.06
CA GLY A 64 -12.42 1.82 -6.32
C GLY A 64 -11.09 2.37 -5.77
N VAL A 65 -10.68 3.53 -6.28
CA VAL A 65 -9.48 4.23 -5.79
C VAL A 65 -9.73 4.79 -4.40
N ALA A 66 -8.88 4.43 -3.43
CA ALA A 66 -8.99 4.90 -2.05
C ALA A 66 -8.20 6.18 -1.79
N THR A 67 -7.01 6.30 -2.40
CA THR A 67 -6.09 7.42 -2.18
C THR A 67 -6.31 8.57 -3.18
N THR A 68 -5.51 9.63 -3.08
CA THR A 68 -5.52 10.80 -3.97
C THR A 68 -5.75 10.44 -5.44
N VAL A 69 -6.68 11.16 -6.06
CA VAL A 69 -6.94 11.18 -7.50
C VAL A 69 -6.60 12.55 -8.07
N PRO A 70 -6.12 12.66 -9.34
CA PRO A 70 -5.95 11.57 -10.31
C PRO A 70 -4.73 10.67 -10.04
N THR A 71 -3.73 11.14 -9.28
CA THR A 71 -2.51 10.39 -8.95
C THR A 71 -1.92 10.90 -7.65
N PHE A 72 -1.08 10.10 -7.00
CA PHE A 72 -0.23 10.57 -5.91
C PHE A 72 0.60 11.81 -6.28
N THR A 73 0.66 12.78 -5.37
CA THR A 73 1.40 14.03 -5.57
C THR A 73 2.89 13.74 -5.80
N GLY A 74 3.43 14.29 -6.89
CA GLY A 74 4.84 14.13 -7.24
C GLY A 74 5.22 12.74 -7.78
N PHE A 75 4.26 11.87 -8.07
CA PHE A 75 4.56 10.58 -8.70
C PHE A 75 5.17 10.79 -10.10
N PRO A 76 6.24 10.07 -10.48
CA PRO A 76 6.88 10.25 -11.78
C PRO A 76 5.91 9.99 -12.95
N ALA A 77 5.71 11.00 -13.80
CA ALA A 77 4.84 10.93 -14.97
C ALA A 77 5.66 10.91 -16.28
N GLY A 78 5.15 10.24 -17.31
CA GLY A 78 5.81 10.23 -18.63
C GLY A 78 7.07 9.36 -18.70
N VAL A 79 7.27 8.45 -17.75
CA VAL A 79 8.49 7.61 -17.66
C VAL A 79 8.15 6.12 -17.70
N THR A 80 9.10 5.27 -18.07
CA THR A 80 8.95 3.80 -18.04
C THR A 80 9.60 3.14 -16.82
N SER A 81 10.29 3.94 -16.01
CA SER A 81 10.92 3.53 -14.75
C SER A 81 11.02 4.71 -13.80
N GLY A 82 11.08 4.44 -12.50
CA GLY A 82 11.19 5.49 -11.50
C GLY A 82 11.24 4.96 -10.07
N SER A 83 11.44 5.89 -9.15
CA SER A 83 11.34 5.67 -7.71
C SER A 83 10.45 6.73 -7.11
N TYR A 84 9.74 6.39 -6.05
CA TYR A 84 8.79 7.26 -5.39
C TYR A 84 8.86 7.04 -3.88
N ASN A 85 9.23 8.08 -3.15
CA ASN A 85 9.22 8.08 -1.69
C ASN A 85 8.46 9.31 -1.20
N GLN A 86 7.31 9.10 -0.57
CA GLN A 86 6.46 10.17 -0.04
C GLN A 86 5.71 9.74 1.22
N VAL A 87 5.52 10.69 2.12
CA VAL A 87 4.71 10.55 3.33
C VAL A 87 3.44 11.38 3.18
N PHE A 88 2.31 10.76 3.47
CA PHE A 88 0.98 11.37 3.46
C PHE A 88 0.47 11.51 4.88
N ASP A 89 -0.01 12.70 5.22
CA ASP A 89 -0.85 12.91 6.40
C ASP A 89 -2.25 12.39 6.10
N MET A 90 -2.63 11.30 6.75
CA MET A 90 -3.89 10.61 6.52
C MET A 90 -5.06 11.24 7.27
N THR A 91 -4.84 12.35 7.99
CA THR A 91 -5.91 13.20 8.52
C THR A 91 -6.44 14.17 7.47
N LEU A 92 -5.64 14.49 6.44
CA LEU A 92 -5.99 15.43 5.38
C LEU A 92 -6.88 14.77 4.31
N ALA A 93 -7.93 15.48 3.89
CA ALA A 93 -8.82 15.01 2.83
C ALA A 93 -8.11 14.85 1.47
N SER A 94 -7.03 15.61 1.25
CA SER A 94 -6.22 15.55 0.03
C SER A 94 -5.50 14.22 -0.17
N SER A 95 -5.32 13.42 0.89
CA SER A 95 -4.69 12.09 0.84
C SER A 95 -5.62 10.99 0.31
N TYR A 96 -6.90 11.31 0.12
CA TYR A 96 -7.94 10.36 -0.28
C TYR A 96 -8.62 10.75 -1.58
N ASN A 97 -9.30 9.76 -2.16
CA ASN A 97 -10.37 10.01 -3.11
C ASN A 97 -11.63 10.49 -2.33
N PRO A 98 -12.23 11.64 -2.66
CA PRO A 98 -13.47 12.09 -2.02
C PRO A 98 -14.63 11.08 -2.08
N ALA A 99 -14.72 10.28 -3.15
CA ALA A 99 -15.71 9.21 -3.27
C ALA A 99 -15.46 8.09 -2.24
N TYR A 100 -14.20 7.75 -1.99
CA TYR A 100 -13.83 6.78 -0.96
C TYR A 100 -14.16 7.29 0.44
N VAL A 101 -13.88 8.57 0.73
CA VAL A 101 -14.27 9.19 2.01
C VAL A 101 -15.79 9.11 2.21
N THR A 102 -16.56 9.47 1.18
CA THR A 102 -18.02 9.45 1.22
C THR A 102 -18.57 8.04 1.45
N ALA A 103 -18.04 7.04 0.75
CA ALA A 103 -18.44 5.64 0.89
C ALA A 103 -18.11 5.03 2.26
N ASN A 104 -17.13 5.60 2.97
CA ASN A 104 -16.64 5.09 4.26
C ASN A 104 -16.98 6.04 5.41
N GLY A 105 -18.20 6.56 5.46
CA GLY A 105 -18.71 7.34 6.59
C GLY A 105 -18.46 8.84 6.55
N GLY A 106 -17.91 9.37 5.45
CA GLY A 106 -17.86 10.81 5.17
C GLY A 106 -16.76 11.59 5.90
N THR A 107 -15.88 10.93 6.65
CA THR A 107 -14.76 11.58 7.35
C THR A 107 -13.43 10.92 7.00
N THR A 108 -12.32 11.66 7.12
CA THR A 108 -10.98 11.11 6.92
C THR A 108 -10.63 10.06 7.97
N ALA A 109 -11.11 10.21 9.21
CA ALA A 109 -10.90 9.22 10.28
C ALA A 109 -11.59 7.87 9.98
N SER A 110 -12.84 7.90 9.51
CA SER A 110 -13.55 6.67 9.14
C SER A 110 -13.00 6.04 7.86
N ALA A 111 -12.56 6.87 6.90
CA ALA A 111 -11.85 6.41 5.71
C ALA A 111 -10.49 5.76 6.06
N PHE A 112 -9.70 6.36 6.95
CA PHE A 112 -8.44 5.79 7.44
C PHE A 112 -8.66 4.42 8.08
N THR A 113 -9.64 4.32 8.97
CA THR A 113 -10.01 3.07 9.66
C THR A 113 -10.36 1.98 8.64
N ALA A 114 -11.19 2.30 7.65
CA ALA A 114 -11.56 1.36 6.58
C ALA A 114 -10.35 0.97 5.71
N PHE A 115 -9.48 1.93 5.39
CA PHE A 115 -8.29 1.71 4.58
C PHE A 115 -7.28 0.79 5.28
N LEU A 116 -7.00 1.04 6.57
CA LEU A 116 -6.11 0.21 7.37
C LEU A 116 -6.66 -1.21 7.53
N ALA A 117 -7.98 -1.35 7.76
CA ALA A 117 -8.63 -2.66 7.79
C ALA A 117 -8.49 -3.41 6.45
N ALA A 118 -8.68 -2.72 5.33
CA ALA A 118 -8.52 -3.30 3.99
C ALA A 118 -7.06 -3.70 3.70
N ALA A 119 -6.09 -2.89 4.10
CA ALA A 119 -4.67 -3.21 3.96
C ALA A 119 -4.30 -4.45 4.77
N ASN A 120 -4.72 -4.53 6.04
CA ASN A 120 -4.51 -5.70 6.90
C ASN A 120 -5.24 -6.95 6.38
N GLY A 121 -6.40 -6.77 5.76
CA GLY A 121 -7.21 -7.84 5.18
C GLY A 121 -6.72 -8.34 3.81
N GLY A 122 -5.65 -7.78 3.25
CA GLY A 122 -5.18 -8.12 1.91
C GLY A 122 -6.14 -7.67 0.80
N GLN A 123 -6.95 -6.64 1.06
CA GLN A 123 -7.98 -6.10 0.17
C GLN A 123 -7.60 -4.76 -0.45
N ALA A 124 -6.40 -4.25 -0.16
CA ALA A 124 -5.84 -3.05 -0.76
C ALA A 124 -4.66 -3.38 -1.68
N TYR A 125 -4.57 -2.70 -2.82
CA TYR A 125 -3.48 -2.88 -3.78
C TYR A 125 -3.00 -1.57 -4.37
N LEU A 126 -1.69 -1.45 -4.54
CA LEU A 126 -1.06 -0.35 -5.28
C LEU A 126 -1.13 -0.65 -6.78
N ASN A 127 -1.55 0.32 -7.58
CA ASN A 127 -1.58 0.23 -9.03
C ASN A 127 -0.74 1.35 -9.66
N ILE A 128 -0.01 1.03 -10.73
CA ILE A 128 0.62 2.00 -11.64
C ILE A 128 0.01 1.82 -13.02
N HIS A 129 -0.40 2.94 -13.62
CA HIS A 129 -1.05 3.00 -14.92
C HIS A 129 -0.12 3.66 -15.94
N SER A 130 -0.34 3.37 -17.21
CA SER A 130 0.46 3.92 -18.29
C SER A 130 -0.36 4.24 -19.52
N THR A 131 0.32 4.72 -20.57
CA THR A 131 -0.24 4.85 -21.92
C THR A 131 -0.53 3.52 -22.61
N PHE A 132 0.09 2.42 -22.18
CA PHE A 132 -0.20 1.07 -22.70
C PHE A 132 -1.43 0.45 -22.04
N ALA A 133 -1.59 0.63 -20.72
CA ALA A 133 -2.72 0.08 -19.96
C ALA A 133 -3.29 1.14 -19.02
N THR A 134 -4.34 1.83 -19.49
CA THR A 134 -4.98 2.93 -18.76
C THR A 134 -5.78 2.47 -17.54
N GLY A 135 -6.25 1.21 -17.54
CA GLY A 135 -6.92 0.57 -16.41
C GLY A 135 -5.97 0.03 -15.31
N GLY A 136 -4.67 0.03 -15.58
CA GLY A 136 -3.63 -0.53 -14.71
C GLY A 136 -2.62 -1.31 -15.54
N GLU A 137 -1.34 -0.94 -15.49
CA GLU A 137 -0.28 -1.71 -16.15
C GLU A 137 0.33 -2.73 -15.20
N ILE A 138 0.68 -2.31 -13.99
CA ILE A 138 1.22 -3.19 -12.95
C ILE A 138 0.56 -2.90 -11.60
N ARG A 139 0.22 -3.96 -10.86
CA ARG A 139 -0.32 -3.84 -9.50
C ARG A 139 0.22 -4.88 -8.54
N GLY A 140 0.15 -4.56 -7.25
CA GLY A 140 0.53 -5.46 -6.17
C GLY A 140 -0.33 -5.21 -4.92
N PHE A 141 -0.90 -6.28 -4.36
CA PHE A 141 -1.60 -6.20 -3.08
C PHE A 141 -0.62 -5.87 -1.95
N LEU A 142 -1.08 -5.08 -0.99
CA LEU A 142 -0.35 -4.78 0.22
C LEU A 142 -0.33 -6.05 1.08
N THR A 143 0.84 -6.63 1.29
CA THR A 143 1.02 -7.80 2.14
C THR A 143 1.61 -7.38 3.49
N PRO A 144 0.99 -7.77 4.62
CA PRO A 144 1.59 -7.54 5.94
C PRO A 144 2.97 -8.18 6.01
N VAL A 145 3.94 -7.44 6.54
CA VAL A 145 5.24 -8.01 6.89
C VAL A 145 5.11 -8.46 8.35
N PRO A 146 5.35 -9.74 8.68
CA PRO A 146 5.37 -10.17 10.06
C PRO A 146 6.38 -9.31 10.82
N GLU A 147 5.92 -8.55 11.82
CA GLU A 147 6.86 -7.82 12.67
C GLU A 147 7.83 -8.82 13.31
N PRO A 148 9.13 -8.50 13.45
CA PRO A 148 10.03 -9.25 14.32
C PRO A 148 9.41 -9.24 15.71
N GLY A 149 8.77 -10.34 16.10
CA GLY A 149 7.86 -10.38 17.24
C GLY A 149 8.47 -9.73 18.49
N SER A 150 7.90 -8.61 18.91
CA SER A 150 8.11 -8.03 20.25
C SER A 150 7.80 -9.05 21.35
N SER A 151 6.96 -10.05 21.06
CA SER A 151 6.75 -11.26 21.90
C SER A 151 8.02 -12.10 22.10
N GLY A 152 8.88 -12.22 21.09
CA GLY A 152 10.16 -12.94 21.18
C GLY A 152 11.16 -12.22 22.08
N LEU A 153 11.25 -10.89 21.96
CA LEU A 153 12.07 -10.05 22.84
C LEU A 153 11.56 -10.02 24.28
N LEU A 154 10.24 -10.03 24.50
CA LEU A 154 9.64 -10.09 25.84
C LEU A 154 9.88 -11.45 26.51
N LEU A 155 9.78 -12.56 25.77
CA LEU A 155 10.05 -13.91 26.30
C LEU A 155 11.53 -14.11 26.65
N VAL A 156 12.45 -13.62 25.83
CA VAL A 156 13.90 -13.63 26.14
C VAL A 156 14.20 -12.73 27.33
N GLY A 157 13.58 -11.54 27.41
CA GLY A 157 13.72 -10.63 28.56
C GLY A 157 13.20 -11.22 29.87
N ALA A 158 12.05 -11.89 29.84
CA ALA A 158 11.47 -12.55 31.01
C ALA A 158 12.30 -13.76 31.49
N ALA A 159 12.80 -14.57 30.56
CA ALA A 159 13.68 -15.70 30.88
C ALA A 159 15.02 -15.23 31.50
N ALA A 160 15.61 -14.17 30.95
CA ALA A 160 16.84 -13.56 31.49
C ALA A 160 16.63 -13.01 32.91
N CYS A 161 15.51 -12.33 33.18
CA CYS A 161 15.14 -11.86 34.51
C CYS A 161 14.90 -13.00 35.50
N ALA A 162 14.22 -14.08 35.08
CA ALA A 162 13.98 -15.25 35.92
C ALA A 162 15.27 -16.01 36.28
N LEU A 163 16.19 -16.16 35.32
CA LEU A 163 17.50 -16.77 35.53
C LEU A 163 18.38 -15.94 36.46
N ASN A 164 18.35 -14.62 36.35
CA ASN A 164 19.16 -13.74 37.20
C ASN A 164 18.64 -13.67 38.64
N ARG A 165 17.33 -13.83 38.84
CA ARG A 165 16.70 -13.88 40.17
C ARG A 165 16.92 -15.19 40.92
N ARG A 166 17.25 -16.29 40.21
CA ARG A 166 17.62 -17.59 40.79
C ARG A 166 19.10 -17.68 41.21
N ARG A 167 19.92 -16.70 40.81
CA ARG A 167 21.36 -16.63 41.10
C ARG A 167 21.71 -15.67 42.24
N ARG A 168 20.72 -15.08 42.90
CA ARG A 168 20.83 -14.29 44.13
C ARG A 168 20.18 -15.05 45.28
#